data_AF-A0A2T5M2J1-F1
#
_entry.id   AF-A0A2T5M2J1-F1
#
_cell.length_a   1.000
_cell.length_b   1.000
_cell.length_c   1.000
_cell.angle_alpha   90.00
_cell.angle_beta   90.00
_cell.angle_gamma   90.00
#
_symmetry.space_group_name_H-M   'P 1'
#
loop_
_entity.id
_entity.type
_entity.pdbx_description
1 polymer ?
#
loop_
_entity_poly.entity_id
_entity_poly.type
_entity_poly.pdbx_seq_one_letter_code
_entity_poly.pdbx_strand_id
1 'polypeptide(L)'
;MNTSNNQNATTLHSLHGRTIVRIDNNLVIKSGDLRSHEAQTLRFIANNTTIPVPKVHDVRWEDGRVMSITMDYMPGKRLDEAWDTLDSDQKLSIADELHSYVAQLRRLKGEYIGAIDRGKSPHWTAFINRRRPL
;
A
#
# COMPACT_ATOMS: atom_id res chain seq x y z
N MET A 1 18.35 -32.41 9.28
CA MET A 1 18.21 -31.76 7.97
C MET A 1 18.59 -30.30 8.15
N ASN A 2 19.68 -29.86 7.53
CA ASN A 2 20.17 -28.49 7.55
C ASN A 2 19.21 -27.58 6.76
N THR A 3 18.73 -26.50 7.37
CA THR A 3 18.15 -25.36 6.65
C THR A 3 18.97 -24.12 6.97
N SER A 4 20.16 -24.06 6.38
CA SER A 4 20.86 -22.81 6.11
C SER A 4 20.16 -22.13 4.94
N ASN A 5 19.17 -21.27 5.22
CA ASN A 5 18.74 -20.23 4.31
C ASN A 5 18.88 -18.90 5.05
N ASN A 6 20.11 -18.42 5.13
CA ASN A 6 20.39 -17.05 5.50
C ASN A 6 20.00 -16.15 4.31
N GLN A 7 18.70 -15.92 4.16
CA GLN A 7 18.19 -14.86 3.31
C GLN A 7 18.59 -13.55 4.00
N ASN A 8 19.43 -12.73 3.35
CA ASN A 8 19.89 -11.45 3.88
C ASN A 8 18.72 -10.46 3.92
N ALA A 9 17.85 -10.64 4.91
CA ALA A 9 16.69 -9.84 5.15
C ALA A 9 17.14 -8.41 5.48
N THR A 10 16.86 -7.46 4.59
CA THR A 10 17.26 -6.06 4.75
C THR A 10 16.04 -5.24 5.14
N THR A 11 16.07 -4.63 6.32
CA THR A 11 15.02 -3.69 6.72
C THR A 11 15.13 -2.43 5.87
N LEU A 12 14.11 -2.18 5.04
CA LEU A 12 14.04 -0.99 4.19
C LEU A 12 13.50 0.21 4.97
N HIS A 13 12.53 -0.03 5.86
CA HIS A 13 11.86 1.03 6.59
C HIS A 13 11.17 0.48 7.84
N SER A 14 11.19 1.27 8.92
CA SER A 14 10.44 0.96 10.16
C SER A 14 9.83 2.25 10.70
N LEU A 15 8.50 2.27 10.86
CA LEU A 15 7.78 3.46 11.28
C LEU A 15 6.42 3.10 11.91
N HIS A 16 6.08 3.73 13.06
CA HIS A 16 4.80 3.56 13.76
C HIS A 16 4.38 2.09 13.96
N GLY A 17 5.30 1.22 14.41
CA GLY A 17 5.01 -0.19 14.65
C GLY A 17 4.81 -1.03 13.39
N ARG A 18 5.23 -0.53 12.21
CA ARG A 18 5.26 -1.26 10.95
C ARG A 18 6.69 -1.39 10.46
N THR A 19 7.01 -2.54 9.87
CA THR A 19 8.33 -2.80 9.31
C THR A 19 8.18 -3.33 7.90
N ILE A 20 9.06 -2.89 7.01
CA ILE A 20 9.20 -3.40 5.65
C ILE A 20 10.57 -4.06 5.55
N VAL A 21 10.57 -5.36 5.30
CA VAL A 21 11.79 -6.17 5.19
C VAL A 21 11.86 -6.72 3.78
N ARG A 22 12.96 -6.44 3.08
CA ARG A 22 13.26 -7.06 1.78
C ARG A 22 13.82 -8.45 2.04
N ILE A 23 13.16 -9.46 1.49
CA ILE A 23 13.53 -10.88 1.68
C ILE A 23 14.19 -11.50 0.44
N ASP A 24 14.03 -10.87 -0.72
CA ASP A 24 14.64 -11.27 -1.98
C ASP A 24 14.79 -10.02 -2.88
N ASN A 25 15.41 -10.16 -4.05
CA ASN A 25 15.59 -9.09 -5.02
C ASN A 25 14.25 -8.47 -5.43
N ASN A 26 13.18 -9.26 -5.48
CA ASN A 26 11.88 -8.82 -6.00
C ASN A 26 10.76 -8.86 -4.96
N LEU A 27 11.05 -9.14 -3.68
CA LEU A 27 10.02 -9.34 -2.66
C LEU A 27 10.28 -8.56 -1.37
N VAL A 28 9.20 -8.01 -0.83
CA VAL A 28 9.16 -7.41 0.49
C VAL A 28 8.06 -8.03 1.34
N ILE A 29 8.32 -8.12 2.63
CA ILE A 29 7.33 -8.38 3.66
C ILE A 29 7.07 -7.08 4.41
N LYS A 30 5.81 -6.63 4.39
CA LYS A 30 5.32 -5.60 5.29
C LYS A 30 4.65 -6.27 6.48
N SER A 31 5.01 -5.90 7.71
CA SER A 31 4.47 -6.48 8.95
C SER A 31 4.15 -5.41 9.99
N GLY A 32 3.35 -5.75 11.00
CA GLY A 32 3.00 -4.88 12.13
C GLY A 32 1.51 -4.55 12.21
N ASP A 33 1.17 -3.33 12.65
CA ASP A 33 -0.23 -2.87 12.71
C ASP A 33 -0.79 -2.56 11.31
N LEU A 34 -1.19 -3.60 10.57
CA LEU A 34 -1.67 -3.50 9.20
C LEU A 34 -3.18 -3.41 9.10
N ARG A 35 -3.64 -2.64 8.11
CA ARG A 35 -5.07 -2.55 7.79
C ARG A 35 -5.49 -3.79 7.02
N SER A 36 -6.59 -4.41 7.44
CA SER A 36 -7.14 -5.63 6.83
C SER A 36 -7.43 -5.52 5.33
N HIS A 37 -7.76 -4.32 4.86
CA HIS A 37 -8.12 -4.06 3.47
C HIS A 37 -6.93 -3.68 2.57
N GLU A 38 -5.71 -3.54 3.09
CA GLU A 38 -4.57 -3.08 2.30
C GLU A 38 -4.31 -3.99 1.08
N ALA A 39 -4.24 -5.30 1.31
CA ALA A 39 -4.01 -6.27 0.25
C ALA A 39 -5.14 -6.28 -0.80
N GLN A 40 -6.40 -6.19 -0.36
CA GLN A 40 -7.55 -6.12 -1.26
C GLN A 40 -7.54 -4.84 -2.08
N THR A 41 -7.21 -3.70 -1.48
CA THR A 41 -7.06 -2.42 -2.18
C THR A 41 -5.97 -2.47 -3.24
N LEU A 42 -4.81 -3.05 -2.94
CA LEU A 42 -3.73 -3.20 -3.93
C LEU A 42 -4.19 -4.06 -5.12
N ARG A 43 -4.84 -5.20 -4.86
CA ARG A 43 -5.40 -6.06 -5.93
C ARG A 43 -6.46 -5.32 -6.76
N PHE A 44 -7.33 -4.56 -6.11
CA PHE A 44 -8.37 -3.78 -6.80
C PHE A 44 -7.77 -2.69 -7.69
N ILE A 45 -6.81 -1.92 -7.19
CA ILE A 45 -6.14 -0.88 -7.97
C ILE A 45 -5.42 -1.49 -9.18
N ALA A 46 -4.68 -2.58 -8.99
CA ALA A 46 -3.97 -3.27 -10.06
C ALA A 46 -4.93 -3.77 -11.18
N ASN A 47 -6.12 -4.22 -10.81
CA ASN A 47 -7.09 -4.76 -11.77
C ASN A 47 -7.88 -3.68 -12.53
N ASN A 48 -7.96 -2.45 -12.00
CA ASN A 48 -8.87 -1.42 -12.52
C ASN A 48 -8.15 -0.15 -13.01
N THR A 49 -6.83 -0.07 -12.87
CA THR A 49 -6.04 1.09 -13.28
C THR A 49 -4.72 0.67 -13.90
N THR A 50 -4.03 1.59 -14.55
CA THR A 50 -2.66 1.37 -15.06
C THR A 50 -1.60 1.76 -14.02
N ILE A 51 -2.00 2.05 -12.79
CA ILE A 51 -1.08 2.53 -11.74
C ILE A 51 -0.16 1.39 -11.33
N PRO A 52 1.17 1.58 -11.37
CA PRO A 52 2.10 0.56 -10.91
C PRO A 52 2.03 0.44 -9.38
N VAL A 53 1.30 -0.57 -8.90
CA VAL A 53 1.22 -0.95 -7.48
C VAL A 53 1.90 -2.30 -7.25
N PRO A 54 2.47 -2.56 -6.06
CA PRO A 54 3.11 -3.84 -5.78
C PRO A 54 2.09 -4.98 -5.83
N LYS A 55 2.42 -6.06 -6.54
CA LYS A 55 1.56 -7.25 -6.58
C LYS A 55 1.60 -7.96 -5.24
N VAL A 56 0.43 -8.24 -4.68
CA VAL A 56 0.31 -9.03 -3.45
C VAL A 56 0.42 -10.53 -3.78
N HIS A 57 1.42 -11.19 -3.18
CA HIS A 57 1.65 -12.62 -3.31
C HIS A 57 0.99 -13.41 -2.19
N ASP A 58 1.11 -12.94 -0.95
CA ASP A 58 0.57 -13.62 0.23
C ASP A 58 0.12 -12.64 1.33
N VAL A 59 -0.85 -13.06 2.14
CA VAL A 59 -1.34 -12.32 3.30
C VAL A 59 -1.48 -13.27 4.48
N ARG A 60 -0.68 -13.04 5.52
CA ARG A 60 -0.72 -13.84 6.75
C ARG A 60 -1.72 -13.27 7.73
N TRP A 61 -2.63 -14.11 8.20
CA TRP A 61 -3.65 -13.78 9.19
C TRP A 61 -3.41 -14.52 10.50
N GLU A 62 -3.66 -13.85 11.62
CA GLU A 62 -3.64 -14.43 12.97
C GLU A 62 -4.71 -13.72 13.82
N ASP A 63 -5.55 -14.49 14.51
CA ASP A 63 -6.65 -13.97 15.34
C ASP A 63 -7.53 -12.89 14.66
N GLY A 64 -7.81 -13.08 13.37
CA GLY A 64 -8.61 -12.15 12.57
C GLY A 64 -7.90 -10.85 12.19
N ARG A 65 -6.60 -10.73 12.43
CA ARG A 65 -5.76 -9.58 12.08
C ARG A 65 -4.75 -9.94 10.99
N VAL A 66 -4.42 -8.96 10.14
CA VAL A 66 -3.35 -9.11 9.16
C VAL A 66 -2.02 -8.88 9.87
N MET A 67 -1.19 -9.92 9.90
CA MET A 67 0.13 -9.87 10.53
C MET A 67 1.21 -9.43 9.56
N SER A 68 1.11 -9.88 8.32
CA SER A 68 2.04 -9.50 7.26
C SER A 68 1.45 -9.62 5.86
N ILE A 69 1.98 -8.83 4.94
CA ILE A 69 1.68 -8.87 3.50
C ILE A 69 3.00 -9.07 2.76
N THR A 70 3.10 -10.15 1.98
CA THR A 70 4.22 -10.40 1.07
C THR A 70 3.85 -9.87 -0.31
N MET A 71 4.65 -8.98 -0.86
CA MET A 71 4.37 -8.29 -2.12
C MET A 71 5.64 -7.94 -2.89
N ASP A 72 5.48 -7.51 -4.14
CA ASP A 72 6.61 -7.07 -4.97
C ASP A 72 7.42 -5.97 -4.31
N TYR A 73 8.74 -6.09 -4.40
CA TYR A 73 9.66 -4.97 -4.21
C TYR A 73 9.57 -4.05 -5.44
N MET A 74 9.26 -2.78 -5.20
CA MET A 74 9.25 -1.75 -6.25
C MET A 74 10.59 -1.03 -6.27
N PRO A 75 11.48 -1.29 -7.26
CA PRO A 75 12.75 -0.58 -7.36
C PRO A 75 12.51 0.87 -7.76
N GLY A 76 13.29 1.78 -7.19
CA GLY A 76 13.23 3.19 -7.53
C GLY A 76 13.80 4.08 -6.45
N LYS A 77 13.96 5.36 -6.78
CA LYS A 77 14.31 6.42 -5.82
C LYS A 77 13.01 7.12 -5.42
N ARG A 78 12.89 7.48 -4.14
CA ARG A 78 11.70 8.23 -3.71
C ARG A 78 11.70 9.60 -4.37
N LEU A 79 10.51 10.09 -4.71
CA LEU A 79 10.38 11.35 -5.44
C LEU A 79 10.96 12.53 -4.65
N ASP A 80 10.81 12.56 -3.32
CA ASP A 80 11.37 13.60 -2.45
C ASP A 80 12.90 13.64 -2.47
N GLU A 81 13.55 12.49 -2.64
CA GLU A 81 15.01 12.41 -2.75
C GLU A 81 15.52 12.72 -4.17
N ALA A 82 14.69 12.48 -5.20
CA ALA A 82 15.02 12.70 -6.60
C ALA A 82 14.70 14.12 -7.07
N TRP A 83 13.72 14.80 -6.46
CA TRP A 83 13.09 16.02 -6.97
C TRP A 83 14.09 17.11 -7.36
N ASP A 84 15.07 17.39 -6.51
CA ASP A 84 16.04 18.47 -6.73
C ASP A 84 17.06 18.14 -7.83
N THR A 85 17.19 16.86 -8.20
CA THR A 85 18.09 16.41 -9.27
C THR A 85 17.43 16.39 -10.65
N LEU A 86 16.11 16.59 -10.72
CA LEU A 86 15.34 16.54 -11.96
C LEU A 86 15.27 17.90 -12.64
N ASP A 87 15.37 17.90 -13.97
CA ASP A 87 15.15 19.08 -14.79
C ASP A 87 13.65 19.43 -14.92
N SER A 88 13.36 20.57 -15.55
CA SER A 88 12.00 21.07 -15.70
C SER A 88 11.10 20.15 -16.52
N ASP A 89 11.62 19.53 -17.58
CA ASP A 89 10.85 18.66 -18.47
C ASP A 89 10.52 17.33 -17.78
N GLN A 90 11.48 16.78 -17.03
CA GLN A 90 11.28 15.59 -16.20
C GLN A 90 10.25 15.83 -15.10
N LYS A 91 10.31 16.98 -14.42
CA LYS A 91 9.31 17.36 -13.41
C LYS A 91 7.92 17.48 -14.00
N LEU A 92 7.80 18.09 -15.18
CA LEU A 92 6.52 18.21 -15.88
C LEU A 92 5.97 16.83 -16.26
N SER A 93 6.81 15.96 -16.83
CA SER A 93 6.43 14.60 -17.18
C SER A 93 5.93 13.78 -15.97
N ILE A 94 6.60 13.89 -14.82
CA ILE A 94 6.18 13.21 -13.58
C ILE A 94 4.86 13.80 -13.08
N ALA A 95 4.69 15.13 -13.13
CA ALA A 95 3.45 15.77 -12.73
C ALA A 95 2.26 15.31 -13.59
N ASP A 96 2.44 15.20 -14.91
CA ASP A 96 1.43 14.71 -15.84
C ASP A 96 1.07 13.23 -15.58
N GLU A 97 2.08 12.39 -15.31
CA GLU A 97 1.88 10.99 -14.94
C GLU A 97 1.06 10.86 -13.64
N LEU A 98 1.45 11.58 -12.59
CA LEU A 98 0.74 11.59 -11.31
C LEU A 98 -0.69 12.13 -11.46
N HIS A 99 -0.88 13.16 -12.28
CA HIS A 99 -2.20 13.70 -12.59
C HIS A 99 -3.09 12.63 -13.26
N SER A 100 -2.55 11.90 -14.24
CA SER A 100 -3.24 10.78 -14.88
C SER A 100 -3.63 9.70 -13.87
N TYR A 101 -2.72 9.29 -12.99
CA TYR A 101 -2.99 8.28 -11.95
C TYR A 101 -4.08 8.73 -10.97
N VAL A 102 -4.04 9.97 -10.49
CA VAL A 102 -5.09 10.52 -9.63
C VAL A 102 -6.44 10.57 -10.35
N ALA A 103 -6.45 10.92 -11.64
CA ALA A 103 -7.67 10.90 -12.45
C ALA A 103 -8.25 9.49 -12.60
N GLN A 104 -7.41 8.47 -12.75
CA GLN A 104 -7.84 7.06 -12.76
C GLN A 104 -8.46 6.65 -11.42
N LEU A 105 -7.81 6.96 -10.30
CA LEU A 105 -8.36 6.67 -8.97
C LEU A 105 -9.72 7.36 -8.73
N ARG A 106 -9.90 8.60 -9.16
CA ARG A 106 -11.18 9.35 -9.03
C ARG A 106 -12.31 8.79 -9.88
N ARG A 107 -11.97 8.08 -10.96
CA ARG A 107 -12.93 7.37 -11.82
C ARG A 107 -13.44 6.09 -11.21
N LEU A 108 -12.71 5.47 -10.27
CA LEU A 108 -13.19 4.33 -9.51
C LEU A 108 -14.39 4.78 -8.66
N LYS A 109 -15.57 4.25 -8.97
CA LYS A 109 -16.81 4.50 -8.22
C LYS A 109 -17.19 3.27 -7.43
N GLY A 110 -17.78 3.48 -6.26
CA GLY A 110 -18.41 2.44 -5.46
C GLY A 110 -19.79 2.90 -5.02
N GLU A 111 -20.72 1.95 -4.91
CA GLU A 111 -22.06 2.19 -4.35
C GLU A 111 -22.03 2.33 -2.82
N TYR A 112 -20.87 2.09 -2.20
CA TYR A 112 -20.65 2.16 -0.77
C TYR A 112 -19.44 3.04 -0.46
N ILE A 113 -19.59 3.95 0.51
CA ILE A 113 -18.48 4.74 1.02
C ILE A 113 -17.83 3.99 2.19
N GLY A 114 -16.73 3.28 1.90
CA GLY A 114 -15.93 2.58 2.91
C GLY A 114 -14.81 1.77 2.27
N ALA A 115 -14.25 0.81 3.00
CA ALA A 115 -13.26 -0.08 2.40
C ALA A 115 -13.92 -1.03 1.39
N ILE A 116 -13.10 -1.61 0.52
CA ILE A 116 -13.51 -2.72 -0.35
C ILE A 116 -14.14 -3.83 0.50
N ASP A 117 -15.12 -4.54 -0.08
CA ASP A 117 -15.96 -5.54 0.60
C ASP A 117 -16.78 -5.01 1.78
N ARG A 118 -17.15 -3.72 1.73
CA ARG A 118 -17.98 -3.05 2.77
C ARG A 118 -17.31 -3.02 4.15
N GLY A 119 -15.99 -3.12 4.21
CA GLY A 119 -15.25 -2.96 5.45
C GLY A 119 -15.49 -1.58 6.05
N LYS A 120 -15.85 -1.53 7.34
CA LYS A 120 -16.04 -0.26 8.06
C LYS A 120 -14.72 0.54 8.00
N SER A 121 -14.76 1.73 7.41
CA SER A 121 -13.63 2.65 7.54
C SER A 121 -13.59 3.16 8.99
N PRO A 122 -12.43 3.10 9.69
CA PRO A 122 -12.32 3.48 11.10
C PRO A 122 -12.78 4.91 11.42
N HIS A 123 -12.91 5.78 10.41
CA HIS A 123 -13.39 7.14 10.58
C HIS A 123 -14.94 7.24 10.65
N TRP A 124 -15.69 6.22 10.24
CA TRP A 124 -17.16 6.24 10.27
C TRP A 124 -17.75 6.23 11.69
N THR A 125 -17.04 5.64 12.65
CA THR A 125 -17.43 5.70 14.08
C THR A 125 -17.40 7.13 14.62
N ALA A 126 -16.53 8.01 14.11
CA ALA A 126 -16.46 9.40 14.55
C ALA A 126 -17.63 10.25 14.00
N PHE A 127 -18.12 9.96 12.78
CA PHE A 127 -19.22 10.71 12.17
C PHE A 127 -20.61 10.34 12.76
N ILE A 128 -20.82 9.08 13.15
CA ILE A 128 -22.11 8.63 13.70
C ILE A 128 -22.29 9.10 15.16
N ASN A 129 -21.21 9.14 15.96
CA ASN A 129 -21.30 9.59 17.36
C ASN A 129 -21.56 11.10 17.53
N ARG A 130 -21.58 11.88 16.43
CA ARG A 130 -21.94 13.31 16.45
C ARG A 130 -23.42 13.58 16.13
N ARG A 131 -24.22 12.55 15.87
CA ARG A 131 -25.67 12.65 15.61
C ARG A 131 -26.50 11.77 16.56
N ARG A 132 -26.25 11.86 17.86
CA ARG A 132 -27.30 11.57 18.84
C ARG A 132 -27.99 12.89 19.20
N PRO A 133 -29.29 13.08 18.93
CA PRO A 133 -30.06 14.08 19.65
C PRO A 133 -30.21 13.61 21.11
N LEU A 134 -30.37 14.59 22.02
CA LEU A 134 -30.77 14.39 23.41
C LEU A 134 -32.07 13.60 23.49
#